data_AF-A0A0F7GGY3-F1
#
_entry.id   AF-A0A0F7GGY3-F1
#
_cell.length_a   1.000
_cell.length_b   1.000
_cell.length_c   1.000
_cell.angle_alpha   90.00
_cell.angle_beta   90.00
_cell.angle_gamma   90.00
#
_symmetry.space_group_name_H-M   'P 1'
#
loop_
_entity.id
_entity.type
_entity.pdbx_description
1 polymer ?
#
loop_
_entity_poly.entity_id
_entity_poly.type
_entity_poly.pdbx_seq_one_letter_code
_entity_poly.pdbx_strand_id
1 'polypeptide(L)'
;LEKATPNYYKIIIEIGCTRTSEELLAIKRSYQFLYKHSLEEDVASHTFGDIRRLLVAIVSTYRYEGHVLDESVAISEANIIHQIIEKKDFSNDEIIRILSTRSKKQLCVTFNSF
;
A
#
# COMPACT_ATOMS: atom_id res chain seq x y z
N LEU A 1 -23.58 -20.34 -12.24
CA LEU A 1 -23.76 -18.90 -11.91
C LEU A 1 -22.64 -18.52 -10.95
N GLU A 2 -21.47 -18.19 -11.50
CA GLU A 2 -20.38 -17.60 -10.71
C GLU A 2 -20.90 -16.28 -10.15
N LYS A 3 -21.14 -16.24 -8.84
CA LYS A 3 -21.38 -14.97 -8.16
C LYS A 3 -20.10 -14.17 -8.34
N ALA A 4 -20.17 -13.08 -9.09
CA ALA A 4 -19.12 -12.07 -9.13
C ALA A 4 -18.86 -11.65 -7.68
N THR A 5 -17.81 -12.20 -7.08
CA THR A 5 -17.36 -11.77 -5.76
C THR A 5 -17.05 -10.28 -5.89
N PRO A 6 -17.70 -9.40 -5.12
CA PRO A 6 -17.32 -8.00 -5.09
C PRO A 6 -15.82 -7.96 -4.84
N ASN A 7 -15.05 -7.30 -5.70
CA ASN A 7 -13.60 -7.28 -5.57
C ASN A 7 -13.23 -6.34 -4.41
N TYR A 8 -13.46 -6.79 -3.18
CA TYR A 8 -13.25 -6.05 -1.94
C TYR A 8 -11.80 -5.60 -1.78
N TYR A 9 -10.84 -6.29 -2.42
CA TYR A 9 -9.46 -5.85 -2.52
C TYR A 9 -9.33 -4.47 -3.16
N LYS A 10 -10.08 -4.19 -4.23
CA LYS A 10 -10.06 -2.86 -4.89
C LYS A 10 -10.48 -1.75 -3.94
N ILE A 11 -11.51 -1.98 -3.13
CA ILE A 11 -12.01 -1.00 -2.16
C ILE A 11 -10.97 -0.75 -1.08
N ILE A 12 -10.34 -1.81 -0.56
CA ILE A 12 -9.26 -1.67 0.44
C ILE A 12 -8.07 -0.90 -0.15
N ILE A 13 -7.69 -1.21 -1.40
CA ILE A 13 -6.63 -0.49 -2.12
C ILE A 13 -6.99 0.97 -2.31
N GLU A 14 -8.21 1.27 -2.73
CA GLU A 14 -8.69 2.63 -2.91
C GLU A 14 -8.61 3.41 -1.59
N ILE A 15 -9.14 2.86 -0.49
CA ILE A 15 -9.09 3.49 0.83
C ILE A 15 -7.63 3.70 1.28
N GLY A 16 -6.77 2.68 1.16
CA GLY A 16 -5.38 2.75 1.63
C GLY A 16 -4.49 3.70 0.82
N CYS A 17 -4.78 3.91 -0.48
CA CYS A 17 -3.92 4.69 -1.36
C CYS A 17 -4.43 6.11 -1.63
N THR A 18 -5.74 6.36 -1.56
CA THR A 18 -6.32 7.68 -1.89
C THR A 18 -6.36 8.63 -0.70
N ARG A 19 -6.60 8.09 0.51
CA ARG A 19 -6.74 8.88 1.75
C ARG A 19 -5.42 9.52 2.17
N THR A 20 -5.53 10.61 2.92
CA THR A 20 -4.38 11.14 3.66
C THR A 20 -4.04 10.24 4.84
N SER A 21 -2.83 10.36 5.39
CA SER A 21 -2.41 9.60 6.56
C SER A 21 -3.31 9.88 7.77
N GLU A 22 -3.75 11.12 7.95
CA GLU A 22 -4.69 11.51 9.02
C GLU A 22 -6.10 10.95 8.78
N GLU A 23 -6.60 10.99 7.54
CA GLU A 23 -7.89 10.36 7.19
C GLU A 23 -7.85 8.86 7.42
N LEU A 24 -6.79 8.19 6.98
CA LEU A 24 -6.62 6.74 7.17
C LEU A 24 -6.53 6.39 8.67
N LEU A 25 -5.84 7.21 9.46
CA LEU A 25 -5.81 7.05 10.91
C LEU A 25 -7.19 7.23 11.55
N ALA A 26 -7.97 8.22 11.10
CA ALA A 26 -9.34 8.43 11.57
C ALA A 26 -10.25 7.23 11.21
N ILE A 27 -10.08 6.63 10.03
CA ILE A 27 -10.78 5.41 9.62
C ILE A 27 -10.44 4.26 10.55
N LYS A 28 -9.15 4.00 10.84
CA LYS A 28 -8.72 2.94 11.77
C LYS A 28 -9.32 3.10 13.15
N ARG A 29 -9.27 4.33 13.69
CA ARG A 29 -9.84 4.65 15.02
C ARG A 29 -11.35 4.41 15.04
N SER A 30 -12.06 4.85 14.01
CA SER A 30 -13.50 4.65 13.89
C SER A 30 -13.85 3.17 13.74
N TYR A 31 -13.08 2.42 12.95
CA TYR A 31 -13.23 0.98 12.78
C TYR A 31 -13.06 0.25 14.11
N GLN A 32 -11.98 0.52 14.84
CA GLN A 32 -11.73 -0.07 16.15
C GLN A 32 -12.81 0.30 17.17
N PHE A 33 -13.32 1.52 17.14
CA PHE A 33 -14.41 1.94 18.01
C PHE A 33 -15.71 1.17 17.73
N LEU A 34 -16.08 0.98 16.46
CA LEU A 34 -17.32 0.34 16.04
C LEU A 34 -17.27 -1.19 16.16
N TYR A 35 -16.18 -1.81 15.74
CA TYR A 35 -16.07 -3.26 15.60
C TYR A 35 -15.26 -3.92 16.72
N LYS A 36 -14.55 -3.14 17.55
CA LYS A 36 -13.68 -3.65 18.63
C LYS A 36 -12.51 -4.52 18.14
N HIS A 37 -12.22 -4.47 16.85
CA HIS A 37 -11.11 -5.13 16.17
C HIS A 37 -10.27 -4.11 15.39
N SER A 38 -8.99 -4.41 15.15
CA SER A 38 -8.16 -3.59 14.27
C SER A 38 -8.51 -3.85 12.81
N LEU A 39 -8.53 -2.79 12.00
CA LEU A 39 -8.71 -2.90 10.56
C LEU A 39 -7.62 -3.78 9.93
N GLU A 40 -6.38 -3.64 10.39
CA GLU A 40 -5.23 -4.41 9.96
C GLU A 40 -5.39 -5.91 10.25
N GLU A 41 -5.85 -6.26 11.46
CA GLU A 41 -6.10 -7.65 11.88
C GLU A 41 -7.20 -8.30 11.04
N ASP A 42 -8.30 -7.58 10.80
CA ASP A 42 -9.41 -8.08 9.99
C ASP A 42 -9.02 -8.23 8.52
N VAL A 43 -8.24 -7.30 7.97
CA VAL A 43 -7.67 -7.46 6.61
C VAL A 43 -6.72 -8.66 6.57
N ALA A 44 -5.89 -8.88 7.59
CA ALA A 44 -4.96 -10.01 7.61
C ALA A 44 -5.66 -11.37 7.71
N SER A 45 -6.77 -11.46 8.42
CA SER A 45 -7.53 -12.70 8.63
C SER A 45 -8.45 -13.06 7.45
N HIS A 46 -8.96 -12.07 6.71
CA HIS A 46 -9.87 -12.28 5.58
C HIS A 46 -9.18 -12.29 4.20
N THR A 47 -7.85 -12.18 4.16
CA THR A 47 -7.08 -12.19 2.91
C THR A 47 -5.97 -13.24 2.97
N PHE A 48 -5.52 -13.71 1.80
CA PHE A 48 -4.55 -14.82 1.70
C PHE A 48 -3.50 -14.53 0.62
N GLY A 49 -2.39 -15.28 0.66
CA GLY A 49 -1.32 -15.17 -0.34
C GLY A 49 -0.60 -13.82 -0.36
N ASP A 50 0.00 -13.49 -1.49
CA ASP A 50 0.81 -12.26 -1.64
C ASP A 50 -0.02 -10.98 -1.56
N ILE A 51 -1.28 -11.02 -2.01
CA ILE A 51 -2.16 -9.85 -1.93
C ILE A 51 -2.41 -9.44 -0.49
N ARG A 52 -2.48 -10.39 0.47
CA ARG A 52 -2.58 -10.06 1.90
C ARG A 52 -1.43 -9.17 2.35
N ARG A 53 -0.19 -9.48 1.93
CA ARG A 53 1.00 -8.75 2.35
C ARG A 53 0.93 -7.30 1.89
N LEU A 54 0.50 -7.08 0.65
CA LEU A 54 0.27 -5.74 0.11
C LEU A 54 -0.88 -5.03 0.85
N LEU A 55 -2.03 -5.69 1.02
CA LEU A 55 -3.22 -5.09 1.64
C LEU A 55 -2.96 -4.69 3.08
N VAL A 56 -2.35 -5.58 3.88
CA VAL A 56 -1.95 -5.28 5.26
C VAL A 56 -0.95 -4.13 5.29
N ALA A 57 0.04 -4.12 4.39
CA ALA A 57 1.01 -3.04 4.33
C ALA A 57 0.33 -1.69 4.06
N ILE A 58 -0.51 -1.57 3.02
CA ILE A 58 -1.16 -0.29 2.68
C ILE A 58 -2.08 0.20 3.80
N VAL A 59 -2.88 -0.68 4.42
CA VAL A 59 -3.80 -0.25 5.49
C VAL A 59 -3.04 0.06 6.76
N SER A 60 -1.88 -0.55 7.01
CA SER A 60 -1.07 -0.28 8.20
C SER A 60 -0.28 1.03 8.13
N THR A 61 -0.13 1.62 6.94
CA THR A 61 0.78 2.75 6.74
C THR A 61 0.30 4.05 7.40
N TYR A 62 1.29 4.88 7.74
CA TYR A 62 1.13 6.28 8.08
C TYR A 62 2.21 7.05 7.30
N ARG A 63 1.90 7.42 6.07
CA ARG A 63 2.87 7.95 5.11
C ARG A 63 3.25 9.38 5.45
N TYR A 64 4.50 9.75 5.16
CA TYR A 64 4.93 11.14 5.19
C TYR A 64 4.22 11.95 4.09
N GLU A 65 3.67 13.12 4.43
CA GLU A 65 2.95 14.00 3.49
C GLU A 65 3.66 15.32 3.20
N GLY A 66 4.84 15.53 3.77
CA GLY A 66 5.60 16.77 3.56
C GLY A 66 6.22 16.87 2.17
N HIS A 67 7.19 17.77 2.03
CA HIS A 67 7.76 18.16 0.73
C HIS A 67 9.19 17.69 0.50
N VAL A 68 9.80 17.01 1.47
CA VAL A 68 11.15 16.46 1.32
C VAL A 68 11.12 15.34 0.26
N LEU A 69 12.00 15.47 -0.73
CA LEU A 69 12.20 14.52 -1.82
C LEU A 69 13.67 14.13 -1.85
N ASP A 70 13.94 12.87 -2.16
CA ASP A 70 15.29 12.34 -2.34
C ASP A 70 15.39 11.70 -3.71
N GLU A 71 16.03 12.41 -4.64
CA GLU A 71 16.23 11.96 -6.02
C GLU A 71 17.13 10.73 -6.10
N SER A 72 18.14 10.63 -5.23
CA SER A 72 19.05 9.48 -5.20
C SER A 72 18.32 8.20 -4.82
N VAL A 73 17.41 8.29 -3.84
CA VAL A 73 16.52 7.20 -3.46
C VAL A 73 15.52 6.89 -4.58
N ALA A 74 14.96 7.91 -5.23
CA ALA A 74 14.03 7.71 -6.35
C ALA A 74 14.67 6.91 -7.49
N ILE A 75 15.89 7.27 -7.91
CA ILE A 75 16.63 6.55 -8.95
C ILE A 75 16.95 5.11 -8.52
N SER A 76 17.41 4.93 -7.28
CA SER A 76 17.72 3.60 -6.74
C SER A 76 16.48 2.71 -6.70
N GLU A 77 15.35 3.22 -6.19
CA GLU A 77 14.09 2.48 -6.10
C GLU A 77 13.45 2.23 -7.46
N ALA A 78 13.59 3.14 -8.42
CA ALA A 78 13.16 2.92 -9.81
C ALA A 78 13.89 1.71 -10.43
N ASN A 79 15.22 1.63 -10.25
CA ASN A 79 16.01 0.48 -10.70
C ASN A 79 15.60 -0.84 -10.02
N ILE A 80 15.31 -0.80 -8.72
CA ILE A 80 14.81 -1.98 -7.98
C ILE A 80 13.48 -2.44 -8.57
N ILE A 81 12.53 -1.53 -8.78
CA ILE A 81 11.23 -1.85 -9.38
C ILE A 81 11.42 -2.42 -10.78
N HIS A 82 12.32 -1.85 -11.60
CA HIS A 82 12.62 -2.34 -12.95
C HIS A 82 13.07 -3.80 -12.94
N GLN A 83 14.06 -4.14 -12.10
CA GLN A 83 14.56 -5.50 -11.97
C GLN A 83 13.49 -6.49 -11.49
N ILE A 84 12.60 -6.06 -10.60
CA ILE A 84 11.49 -6.87 -10.11
C ILE A 84 10.49 -7.16 -11.24
N ILE A 85 10.16 -6.15 -12.05
CA ILE A 85 9.24 -6.28 -13.19
C ILE A 85 9.82 -7.21 -14.25
N GLU A 86 11.11 -7.06 -14.60
CA GLU A 86 11.79 -7.94 -15.56
C GLU A 86 11.74 -9.42 -15.12
N LYS A 87 11.93 -9.67 -13.83
CA LYS A 87 11.87 -11.01 -13.23
C LYS A 87 10.44 -11.51 -12.97
N LYS A 88 9.43 -10.65 -13.09
CA LYS A 88 8.02 -10.91 -12.75
C LYS A 88 7.81 -11.35 -11.29
N ASP A 89 8.68 -10.90 -10.38
CA ASP A 89 8.63 -11.23 -8.95
C ASP A 89 7.77 -10.20 -8.18
N PHE A 90 6.48 -10.09 -8.52
CA PHE A 90 5.59 -9.07 -7.92
C PHE A 90 5.29 -9.32 -6.42
N SER A 91 5.69 -10.48 -5.91
CA SER A 91 5.66 -10.84 -4.48
C SER A 91 6.85 -10.29 -3.69
N ASN A 92 7.81 -9.65 -4.35
CA ASN A 92 9.03 -9.18 -3.72
C ASN A 92 8.77 -8.14 -2.61
N ASP A 93 9.42 -8.30 -1.46
CA ASP A 93 9.25 -7.42 -0.30
C ASP A 93 9.56 -5.95 -0.64
N GLU A 94 10.50 -5.71 -1.55
CA GLU A 94 10.87 -4.35 -1.96
C GLU A 94 9.76 -3.64 -2.72
N ILE A 95 8.99 -4.34 -3.58
CA ILE A 95 7.87 -3.69 -4.28
C ILE A 95 6.77 -3.30 -3.30
N ILE A 96 6.49 -4.17 -2.32
CA ILE A 96 5.52 -3.89 -1.26
C ILE A 96 6.02 -2.74 -0.38
N ARG A 97 7.29 -2.76 0.04
CA ARG A 97 7.92 -1.72 0.86
C ARG A 97 7.85 -0.36 0.16
N ILE A 98 8.26 -0.27 -1.10
CA ILE A 98 8.27 0.99 -1.85
C ILE A 98 6.84 1.53 -1.99
N LEU A 99 5.90 0.73 -2.50
CA LEU A 99 4.52 1.16 -2.76
C LEU A 99 3.73 1.53 -1.50
N SER A 100 3.98 0.86 -0.37
CA SER A 100 3.27 1.09 0.89
C SER A 100 3.86 2.23 1.71
N THR A 101 5.19 2.33 1.82
CA THR A 101 5.83 3.22 2.82
C THR A 101 6.21 4.59 2.29
N ARG A 102 6.47 4.73 0.98
CA ARG A 102 6.90 6.00 0.39
C ARG A 102 5.76 7.02 0.34
N SER A 103 6.13 8.30 0.49
CA SER A 103 5.20 9.41 0.30
C SER A 103 4.69 9.43 -1.13
N LYS A 104 3.47 9.93 -1.34
CA LYS A 104 2.88 10.03 -2.69
C LYS A 104 3.79 10.83 -3.64
N LYS A 105 4.39 11.92 -3.14
CA LYS A 105 5.32 12.74 -3.93
C LYS A 105 6.60 11.99 -4.28
N GLN A 106 7.21 11.26 -3.34
CA GLN A 106 8.41 10.45 -3.60
C GLN A 106 8.12 9.34 -4.61
N LEU A 107 6.96 8.68 -4.53
CA LEU A 107 6.52 7.68 -5.50
C LEU A 107 6.40 8.29 -6.91
N CYS A 108 5.82 9.48 -7.05
CA CYS A 108 5.76 10.16 -8.34
C CYS A 108 7.17 10.39 -8.93
N VAL A 109 8.14 10.85 -8.12
CA VAL A 109 9.52 11.05 -8.59
C VAL A 109 10.18 9.71 -8.98
N THR A 110 9.96 8.67 -8.18
CA THR A 110 10.45 7.31 -8.45
C THR A 110 9.91 6.80 -9.78
N PHE A 111 8.60 6.95 -10.04
CA PHE A 111 7.99 6.51 -11.31
C PHE A 111 8.37 7.38 -12.51
N ASN A 112 8.73 8.64 -12.30
CA ASN A 112 9.25 9.51 -13.36
C ASN A 112 10.73 9.23 -13.69
N SER A 113 11.43 8.50 -12.82
CA SER A 113 12.82 8.09 -13.00
C SER A 113 12.93 6.69 -13.63
N PHE A 114 11.80 6.13 -14.05
CA PHE A 114 11.69 4.82 -14.69
C PHE A 114 12.05 4.88 -16.18
#